data_AF-A0A0J7KGP8-F1
#
_entry.id   AF-A0A0J7KGP8-F1
#
_cell.length_a   1.000
_cell.length_b   1.000
_cell.length_c   1.000
_cell.angle_alpha   90.00
_cell.angle_beta   90.00
_cell.angle_gamma   90.00
#
_symmetry.space_group_name_H-M   'P 1'
#
loop_
_entity.id
_entity.type
_entity.pdbx_description
1 polymer ?
#
loop_
_entity_poly.entity_id
_entity_poly.type
_entity_poly.pdbx_seq_one_letter_code
_entity_poly.pdbx_strand_id
1 'polypeptide(L)'
;MSGFFNGTCPRRDLRSIFAKQSNFNSEETVFCTEDNLEQSLYIINEEFESFGISPVTEHNDLRLSESLKKLSVNLINGALNLIHKYRSGMRLHDGLVDSNHKTVNDNINLKNHVKRLKEEVQKKEQMLCEAQERERRLKVQCESLSRDLKQDKEEIRKLKKQTQSKDIQHEHTIKRIMRNSQKLEEQLQKSAGTFVSKDKVLQTMQTNHEKELTSYKQTICRLEENNRQMLEEINDLKQTLELYKSGMDLHIEASGWTNTDT
;
A
#
# COMPACT_ATOMS: atom_id res chain seq x y z
N MET A 1 -12.27 5.95 -43.72
CA MET A 1 -12.47 5.89 -45.18
C MET A 1 -11.19 6.36 -45.85
N SER A 2 -10.38 5.46 -46.37
CA SER A 2 -9.16 5.79 -47.13
C SER A 2 -9.10 4.84 -48.31
N GLY A 3 -9.42 5.37 -49.50
CA GLY A 3 -9.56 4.62 -50.73
C GLY A 3 -8.25 3.96 -51.14
N PHE A 4 -8.27 2.64 -51.23
CA PHE A 4 -7.25 1.87 -51.94
C PHE A 4 -7.41 2.15 -53.44
N PHE A 5 -6.53 2.98 -54.00
CA PHE A 5 -6.34 3.02 -55.45
C PHE A 5 -5.67 1.71 -55.87
N ASN A 6 -6.48 0.70 -56.20
CA ASN A 6 -6.05 -0.44 -57.01
C ASN A 6 -5.87 0.03 -58.46
N GLY A 7 -4.79 0.77 -58.71
CA GLY A 7 -4.31 1.09 -60.03
C GLY A 7 -3.49 -0.08 -60.57
N THR A 8 -4.12 -1.20 -60.92
CA THR A 8 -3.53 -2.14 -61.86
C THR A 8 -3.52 -1.48 -63.23
N CYS A 9 -2.51 -0.65 -63.50
CA CYS A 9 -2.13 -0.33 -64.86
C CYS A 9 -1.79 -1.65 -65.56
N PRO A 10 -2.45 -2.03 -66.66
CA PRO A 10 -2.00 -3.17 -67.44
C PRO A 10 -0.60 -2.82 -67.93
N ARG A 11 0.42 -3.51 -67.40
CA ARG A 11 1.77 -3.48 -67.96
C ARG A 11 1.61 -3.81 -69.44
N ARG A 12 1.78 -2.79 -70.30
CA ARG A 12 2.01 -3.02 -71.73
C ARG A 12 3.38 -3.66 -71.81
N ASP A 13 3.40 -4.98 -71.68
CA ASP A 13 4.59 -5.77 -71.91
C ASP A 13 4.89 -5.65 -73.40
N LEU A 14 5.83 -4.78 -73.75
CA LEU A 14 6.30 -4.58 -75.12
C LEU A 14 6.76 -5.92 -75.70
N ARG A 15 7.31 -6.81 -74.86
CA ARG A 15 7.63 -8.18 -75.23
C ARG A 15 6.40 -8.99 -75.64
N SER A 16 5.26 -8.81 -74.98
CA SER A 16 4.00 -9.46 -75.38
C SER A 16 3.40 -8.87 -76.66
N ILE A 17 3.64 -7.58 -76.95
CA ILE A 17 3.21 -6.91 -78.18
C ILE A 17 4.07 -7.40 -79.36
N PHE A 18 5.39 -7.48 -79.17
CA PHE A 18 6.31 -8.04 -80.16
C PHE A 18 6.23 -9.57 -80.29
N ALA A 19 5.92 -10.30 -79.22
CA ALA A 19 5.67 -11.75 -79.27
C ALA A 19 4.28 -12.08 -79.83
N LYS A 20 3.28 -11.20 -79.68
CA LYS A 20 2.03 -11.28 -80.47
C LYS A 20 2.28 -10.98 -81.95
N GLN A 21 3.25 -10.13 -82.27
CA GLN A 21 3.71 -9.94 -83.65
C GLN A 21 4.53 -11.11 -84.19
N SER A 22 5.27 -11.86 -83.36
CA SER A 22 5.98 -13.08 -83.81
C SER A 22 5.04 -14.27 -84.09
N ASN A 23 3.77 -14.17 -83.69
CA ASN A 23 2.71 -15.11 -84.07
C ASN A 23 1.92 -14.64 -85.31
N PHE A 24 2.34 -13.56 -85.98
CA PHE A 24 1.91 -13.36 -87.37
C PHE A 24 2.62 -14.40 -88.22
N ASN A 25 1.81 -15.36 -88.64
CA ASN A 25 2.10 -16.33 -89.66
C ASN A 25 3.00 -15.75 -90.75
N SER A 26 4.04 -16.51 -91.05
CA SER A 26 4.95 -16.42 -92.18
C SER A 26 4.20 -16.61 -93.51
N GLU A 27 3.31 -15.68 -93.86
CA GLU A 27 3.06 -15.37 -95.25
C GLU A 27 4.03 -14.26 -95.62
N GLU A 28 4.98 -14.56 -96.50
CA GLU A 28 5.91 -13.60 -97.06
C GLU A 28 5.09 -12.64 -97.94
N THR A 29 4.39 -11.70 -97.32
CA THR A 29 3.66 -10.65 -98.03
C THR A 29 4.70 -9.79 -98.72
N VAL A 30 4.85 -9.97 -100.03
CA VAL A 30 5.76 -9.16 -100.85
C VAL A 30 5.30 -7.71 -100.77
N PHE A 31 5.97 -6.92 -99.93
CA PHE A 31 5.64 -5.51 -99.66
C PHE A 31 5.91 -4.62 -100.88
N CYS A 32 7.03 -4.86 -101.56
CA CYS A 32 7.50 -4.06 -102.69
C CYS A 32 7.57 -4.91 -103.97
N THR A 33 6.96 -4.42 -105.04
CA THR A 33 6.91 -4.95 -106.40
C THR A 33 7.36 -3.86 -107.37
N GLU A 34 7.61 -4.20 -108.63
CA GLU A 34 8.02 -3.20 -109.64
C GLU A 34 6.97 -2.09 -109.82
N ASP A 35 5.68 -2.44 -109.74
CA ASP A 35 4.57 -1.52 -109.97
C ASP A 35 4.33 -0.53 -108.80
N ASN A 36 4.74 -0.88 -107.58
CA ASN A 36 4.49 -0.08 -106.37
C ASN A 36 5.79 0.45 -105.72
N LEU A 37 6.91 0.42 -106.43
CA LEU A 37 8.24 0.79 -105.90
C LEU A 37 8.28 2.22 -105.34
N GLU A 38 7.69 3.19 -106.05
CA GLU A 38 7.69 4.60 -105.63
C GLU A 38 6.89 4.80 -104.34
N GLN A 39 5.71 4.19 -104.25
CA GLN A 39 4.88 4.22 -103.04
C GLN A 39 5.55 3.49 -101.87
N SER A 40 6.21 2.37 -102.14
CA SER A 40 6.94 1.59 -101.13
C SER A 40 8.13 2.38 -100.56
N LEU A 41 8.85 3.12 -101.42
CA LEU A 41 9.95 3.99 -101.01
C LEU A 41 9.45 5.18 -100.18
N TYR A 42 8.31 5.76 -100.52
CA TYR A 42 7.68 6.81 -99.71
C TYR A 42 7.38 6.31 -98.30
N ILE A 43 6.73 5.15 -98.17
CA ILE A 43 6.41 4.53 -96.87
C ILE A 43 7.70 4.24 -96.08
N ILE A 44 8.74 3.69 -96.72
CA ILE A 44 10.02 3.43 -96.06
C ILE A 44 10.67 4.73 -95.55
N ASN A 45 10.58 5.82 -96.30
CA ASN A 45 11.12 7.11 -95.87
C ASN A 45 10.37 7.65 -94.65
N GLU A 46 9.03 7.58 -94.63
CA GLU A 46 8.23 7.99 -93.46
C GLU A 46 8.60 7.17 -92.21
N GLU A 47 8.74 5.86 -92.36
CA GLU A 47 9.17 4.98 -91.27
C GLU A 47 10.59 5.32 -90.82
N PHE A 48 11.54 5.53 -91.74
CA PHE A 48 12.90 5.93 -91.41
C PHE A 48 12.94 7.25 -90.64
N GLU A 49 12.18 8.26 -91.08
CA GLU A 49 12.05 9.52 -90.37
C GLU A 49 11.50 9.35 -88.95
N SER A 50 10.50 8.47 -88.77
CA SER A 50 9.96 8.16 -87.44
C SER A 50 11.00 7.55 -86.48
N PHE A 51 11.97 6.80 -87.02
CA PHE A 51 13.12 6.26 -86.29
C PHE A 51 14.33 7.20 -86.26
N GLY A 52 14.21 8.40 -86.85
CA GLY A 52 15.29 9.38 -86.97
C GLY A 52 16.46 8.87 -87.84
N ILE A 53 16.13 8.23 -88.96
CA ILE A 53 17.03 7.76 -90.02
C ILE A 53 16.76 8.63 -91.26
N SER A 54 17.81 9.02 -91.97
CA SER A 54 17.67 9.85 -93.18
C SER A 54 16.92 9.11 -94.30
N PRO A 55 16.03 9.80 -95.04
CA PRO A 55 15.35 9.24 -96.21
C PRO A 55 16.32 8.72 -97.29
N VAL A 56 15.88 7.71 -98.03
CA VAL A 56 16.64 7.02 -99.07
C VAL A 56 16.62 7.79 -100.39
N THR A 57 15.54 8.53 -100.66
CA THR A 57 15.31 9.28 -101.91
C THR A 57 14.90 10.72 -101.66
N GLU A 58 15.53 11.64 -102.39
CA GLU A 58 14.98 12.97 -102.70
C GLU A 58 14.50 12.89 -104.16
N HIS A 59 13.19 13.00 -104.39
CA HIS A 59 12.49 12.96 -105.70
C HIS A 59 13.37 13.09 -106.95
N ASN A 60 13.90 11.97 -107.48
CA ASN A 60 14.69 11.97 -108.71
C ASN A 60 14.41 10.74 -109.57
N ASP A 61 14.53 10.93 -110.89
CA ASP A 61 14.20 10.00 -111.96
C ASP A 61 14.99 8.68 -111.84
N LEU A 62 14.34 7.62 -111.33
CA LEU A 62 14.91 6.28 -111.04
C LEU A 62 15.42 5.53 -112.29
N ARG A 63 15.32 6.14 -113.48
CA ARG A 63 15.62 5.57 -114.80
C ARG A 63 17.12 5.45 -115.09
N LEU A 64 18.00 6.10 -114.30
CA LEU A 64 19.45 6.08 -114.50
C LEU A 64 20.14 5.04 -113.60
N SER A 65 21.00 4.18 -114.16
CA SER A 65 21.73 3.13 -113.42
C SER A 65 22.54 3.66 -112.22
N GLU A 66 23.11 4.86 -112.32
CA GLU A 66 23.85 5.51 -111.23
C GLU A 66 22.94 5.94 -110.06
N SER A 67 21.69 6.33 -110.35
CA SER A 67 20.69 6.68 -109.34
C SER A 67 20.22 5.46 -108.53
N LEU A 68 20.06 4.30 -109.20
CA LEU A 68 19.71 3.03 -108.55
C LEU A 68 20.83 2.51 -107.64
N LYS A 69 22.10 2.70 -108.02
CA LYS A 69 23.25 2.36 -107.18
C LYS A 69 23.27 3.22 -105.91
N LYS A 70 23.05 4.54 -106.04
CA LYS A 70 22.98 5.47 -104.89
C LYS A 70 21.79 5.14 -103.97
N LEU A 71 20.63 4.86 -104.55
CA LEU A 71 19.42 4.40 -103.83
C LEU A 71 19.71 3.15 -103.00
N SER A 72 20.31 2.13 -103.63
CA SER A 72 20.66 0.87 -102.97
C SER A 72 21.61 1.09 -101.79
N VAL A 73 22.62 1.95 -101.96
CA VAL A 73 23.56 2.30 -100.88
C VAL A 73 22.84 2.99 -99.71
N ASN A 74 21.97 3.96 -100.00
CA ASN A 74 21.20 4.66 -98.96
C ASN A 74 20.26 3.70 -98.22
N LEU A 75 19.60 2.79 -98.95
CA LEU A 75 18.67 1.82 -98.37
C LEU A 75 19.41 0.84 -97.45
N ILE A 76 20.56 0.32 -97.90
CA ILE A 76 21.41 -0.58 -97.10
C ILE A 76 21.89 0.12 -95.82
N ASN A 77 22.33 1.37 -95.92
CA ASN A 77 22.76 2.15 -94.76
C ASN A 77 21.61 2.44 -93.80
N GLY A 78 20.43 2.80 -94.31
CA GLY A 78 19.22 3.01 -93.51
C GLY A 78 18.76 1.73 -92.80
N ALA A 79 18.76 0.60 -93.51
CA ALA A 79 18.45 -0.71 -92.93
C ALA A 79 19.45 -1.10 -91.84
N LEU A 80 20.75 -0.87 -92.05
CA LEU A 80 21.77 -1.13 -91.03
C LEU A 80 21.58 -0.24 -89.79
N ASN A 81 21.27 1.05 -89.99
CA ASN A 81 20.95 1.98 -88.90
C ASN A 81 19.72 1.53 -88.10
N LEU A 82 18.68 1.05 -88.78
CA LEU A 82 17.48 0.50 -88.15
C LEU A 82 17.82 -0.74 -87.31
N ILE A 83 18.60 -1.68 -87.85
CA ILE A 83 19.06 -2.86 -87.11
C ILE A 83 19.87 -2.46 -85.87
N HIS A 84 20.75 -1.47 -85.97
CA HIS A 84 21.53 -0.97 -84.85
C HIS A 84 20.66 -0.33 -83.76
N LYS A 85 19.70 0.51 -84.16
CA LYS A 85 18.72 1.12 -83.24
C LYS A 85 17.87 0.05 -82.55
N TYR A 86 17.36 -0.93 -83.31
CA TYR A 86 16.59 -2.05 -82.76
C TYR A 86 17.40 -2.85 -81.73
N ARG A 87 18.63 -3.27 -82.07
CA ARG A 87 19.50 -3.99 -81.13
C ARG A 87 19.81 -3.16 -79.88
N SER A 88 20.00 -1.84 -80.04
CA SER A 88 20.20 -0.94 -78.90
C SER A 88 18.96 -0.84 -78.01
N GLY A 89 17.78 -0.67 -78.62
CA GLY A 89 16.50 -0.64 -77.93
C GLY A 89 16.22 -1.93 -77.16
N MET A 90 16.53 -3.09 -77.75
CA MET A 90 16.40 -4.38 -77.09
C MET A 90 17.31 -4.50 -75.86
N ARG A 91 18.58 -4.07 -75.96
CA ARG A 91 19.48 -4.06 -74.79
C ARG A 91 18.98 -3.15 -73.68
N LEU A 92 18.46 -1.97 -74.02
CA LEU A 92 17.87 -1.05 -73.05
C LEU A 92 16.62 -1.63 -72.40
N HIS A 93 15.77 -2.29 -73.19
CA HIS A 93 14.57 -2.96 -72.71
C HIS A 93 14.92 -4.08 -71.72
N ASP A 94 15.88 -4.95 -72.05
CA ASP A 94 16.31 -6.04 -71.17
C ASP A 94 16.91 -5.49 -69.87
N GLY A 95 17.73 -4.44 -69.95
CA GLY A 95 18.25 -3.75 -68.77
C GLY A 95 17.15 -3.13 -67.89
N LEU A 96 16.11 -2.57 -68.50
CA LEU A 96 14.96 -2.02 -67.78
C LEU A 96 14.17 -3.14 -67.08
N VAL A 97 13.94 -4.26 -67.77
CA VAL A 97 13.24 -5.43 -67.21
C VAL A 97 13.97 -5.97 -65.98
N ASP A 98 15.29 -6.14 -66.07
CA ASP A 98 16.13 -6.60 -64.96
C ASP A 98 16.10 -5.63 -63.77
N SER A 99 16.25 -4.32 -64.04
CA SER A 99 16.18 -3.29 -63.00
C SER A 99 14.82 -3.31 -62.29
N ASN A 100 13.74 -3.36 -63.06
CA ASN A 100 12.39 -3.42 -62.54
C ASN A 100 12.12 -4.72 -61.77
N HIS A 101 12.67 -5.86 -62.18
CA HIS A 101 12.60 -7.10 -61.39
C HIS A 101 13.28 -6.94 -60.02
N LYS A 102 14.48 -6.34 -59.99
CA LYS A 102 15.19 -6.05 -58.73
C LYS A 102 14.37 -5.13 -57.83
N THR A 103 13.86 -4.02 -58.37
CA THR A 103 13.03 -3.06 -57.61
C THR A 103 11.77 -3.71 -57.06
N VAL A 104 11.09 -4.57 -57.82
CA VAL A 104 9.91 -5.30 -57.33
C VAL A 104 10.28 -6.23 -56.17
N ASN A 105 11.39 -6.96 -56.29
CA ASN A 105 11.86 -7.85 -55.24
C ASN A 105 12.23 -7.07 -53.96
N ASP A 106 12.94 -5.95 -54.09
CA ASP A 106 13.29 -5.08 -52.97
C ASP A 106 12.05 -4.50 -52.29
N ASN A 107 11.05 -4.10 -53.08
CA ASN A 107 9.79 -3.61 -52.55
C ASN A 107 9.04 -4.69 -51.76
N ILE A 108 9.00 -5.94 -52.26
CA ILE A 108 8.42 -7.08 -51.54
C ILE A 108 9.16 -7.31 -50.22
N ASN A 109 10.50 -7.30 -50.23
CA ASN A 109 11.32 -7.47 -49.04
C ASN A 109 11.07 -6.38 -48.00
N LEU A 110 11.03 -5.12 -48.44
CA LEU A 110 10.72 -3.97 -47.58
C LEU A 110 9.30 -4.07 -47.00
N LYS A 111 8.30 -4.43 -47.81
CA LYS A 111 6.93 -4.62 -47.34
C LYS A 111 6.83 -5.72 -46.27
N ASN A 112 7.54 -6.83 -46.47
CA ASN A 112 7.62 -7.91 -45.49
C ASN A 112 8.34 -7.48 -44.21
N HIS A 113 9.41 -6.68 -44.33
CA HIS A 113 10.11 -6.14 -43.17
C HIS A 113 9.21 -5.17 -42.37
N VAL A 114 8.53 -4.24 -43.04
CA VAL A 114 7.56 -3.34 -42.42
C VAL A 114 6.43 -4.12 -41.73
N LYS A 115 5.94 -5.20 -42.35
CA LYS A 115 4.92 -6.06 -41.72
C LYS A 115 5.43 -6.66 -40.40
N ARG A 116 6.62 -7.25 -40.40
CA ARG A 116 7.24 -7.82 -39.18
C ARG A 116 7.45 -6.77 -38.10
N LEU A 117 7.95 -5.58 -38.46
CA LEU A 117 8.14 -4.49 -37.51
C LEU A 117 6.81 -4.04 -36.88
N LYS A 118 5.72 -3.98 -37.66
CA LYS A 118 4.39 -3.67 -37.11
C LYS A 118 3.91 -4.71 -36.11
N GLU A 119 4.11 -6.00 -36.40
CA GLU A 119 3.77 -7.10 -35.47
C GLU A 119 4.61 -7.02 -34.19
N GLU A 120 5.90 -6.71 -34.30
CA GLU A 120 6.79 -6.52 -33.14
C GLU A 120 6.36 -5.33 -32.28
N VAL A 121 6.01 -4.19 -32.89
CA VAL A 121 5.52 -3.01 -32.17
C VAL A 121 4.23 -3.35 -31.42
N GLN A 122 3.26 -3.99 -32.07
CA GLN A 122 2.01 -4.38 -31.43
C GLN A 122 2.25 -5.32 -30.23
N LYS A 123 3.16 -6.29 -30.39
CA LYS A 123 3.55 -7.19 -29.30
C LYS A 123 4.19 -6.42 -28.14
N LYS A 124 5.06 -5.46 -28.42
CA LYS A 124 5.73 -4.62 -27.41
C LYS A 124 4.75 -3.72 -26.68
N GLU A 125 3.79 -3.12 -27.40
CA GLU A 125 2.70 -2.33 -26.81
C GLU A 125 1.84 -3.18 -25.87
N GLN A 126 1.46 -4.40 -26.27
CA GLN A 126 0.72 -5.30 -25.40
C GLN A 126 1.51 -5.64 -24.12
N MET A 127 2.79 -6.01 -24.25
CA MET A 127 3.64 -6.30 -23.09
C MET A 127 3.80 -5.08 -22.16
N LEU A 128 3.88 -3.87 -22.73
CA LEU A 128 3.93 -2.64 -21.96
C LEU A 128 2.64 -2.42 -21.16
N CYS A 129 1.47 -2.60 -21.78
CA CYS A 129 0.18 -2.48 -21.08
C CYS A 129 0.06 -3.50 -19.94
N GLU A 130 0.46 -4.75 -20.16
CA GLU A 130 0.47 -5.78 -19.12
C GLU A 130 1.43 -5.44 -17.97
N ALA A 131 2.60 -4.87 -18.28
CA ALA A 131 3.56 -4.40 -17.28
C ALA A 131 3.00 -3.25 -16.45
N GLN A 132 2.39 -2.25 -17.10
CA GLN A 132 1.77 -1.10 -16.43
C GLN A 132 0.62 -1.51 -15.51
N GLU A 133 -0.24 -2.44 -15.94
CA GLU A 133 -1.32 -2.93 -15.07
C GLU A 133 -0.78 -3.72 -13.87
N ARG A 134 0.28 -4.50 -14.06
CA ARG A 134 0.96 -5.19 -12.95
C ARG A 134 1.57 -4.20 -11.97
N GLU A 135 2.24 -3.16 -12.46
CA GLU A 135 2.78 -2.07 -11.63
C GLU A 135 1.66 -1.38 -10.85
N ARG A 136 0.54 -1.05 -11.50
CA ARG A 136 -0.62 -0.44 -10.85
C ARG A 136 -1.17 -1.32 -9.72
N ARG A 137 -1.30 -2.63 -9.94
CA ARG A 137 -1.75 -3.58 -8.91
C ARG A 137 -0.79 -3.64 -7.73
N LEU A 138 0.51 -3.72 -8.00
CA LEU A 138 1.54 -3.73 -6.95
C LEU A 138 1.53 -2.44 -6.14
N LYS A 139 1.35 -1.28 -6.79
CA LYS A 139 1.23 0.01 -6.11
C LYS A 139 0.05 0.03 -5.13
N VAL A 140 -1.12 -0.42 -5.58
CA VAL A 140 -2.31 -0.52 -4.72
C VAL A 140 -2.08 -1.48 -3.55
N GLN A 141 -1.40 -2.61 -3.79
CA GLN A 141 -1.06 -3.56 -2.74
C GLN A 141 -0.10 -2.95 -1.71
N CYS A 142 0.95 -2.26 -2.16
CA CYS A 142 1.89 -1.55 -1.29
C CYS A 142 1.19 -0.48 -0.45
N GLU A 143 0.27 0.28 -1.03
CA GLU A 143 -0.52 1.27 -0.31
C GLU A 143 -1.42 0.61 0.76
N SER A 144 -2.03 -0.54 0.45
CA SER A 144 -2.81 -1.30 1.44
C SER A 144 -1.95 -1.78 2.59
N LEU A 145 -0.83 -2.46 2.29
CA LEU A 145 0.10 -2.96 3.31
C LEU A 145 0.67 -1.82 4.17
N SER A 146 0.90 -0.65 3.59
CA SER A 146 1.35 0.53 4.32
C SER A 146 0.29 1.03 5.32
N ARG A 147 -1.00 1.01 4.95
CA ARG A 147 -2.11 1.34 5.85
C ARG A 147 -2.22 0.32 6.98
N ASP A 148 -2.16 -0.97 6.67
CA ASP A 148 -2.25 -2.05 7.65
C ASP A 148 -1.08 -1.94 8.65
N LEU A 149 0.15 -1.75 8.17
CA LEU A 149 1.32 -1.53 9.01
C LEU A 149 1.17 -0.30 9.93
N LYS A 150 0.55 0.78 9.44
CA LYS A 150 0.29 1.97 10.26
C LYS A 150 -0.73 1.68 11.36
N GLN A 151 -1.78 0.93 11.04
CA GLN A 151 -2.80 0.50 12.00
C GLN A 151 -2.19 -0.41 13.07
N ASP A 152 -1.41 -1.41 12.68
CA ASP A 152 -0.75 -2.34 13.61
C ASP A 152 0.21 -1.61 14.55
N LYS A 153 0.98 -0.64 14.04
CA LYS A 153 1.85 0.21 14.87
C LYS A 153 1.06 1.00 15.90
N GLU A 154 -0.12 1.48 15.55
CA GLU A 154 -0.97 2.22 16.49
C GLU A 154 -1.57 1.29 17.55
N GLU A 155 -1.99 0.09 17.15
CA GLU A 155 -2.50 -0.91 18.09
C GLU A 155 -1.42 -1.37 19.07
N ILE A 156 -0.20 -1.63 18.59
CA ILE A 156 0.95 -1.93 19.45
C ILE A 156 1.19 -0.80 20.46
N ARG A 157 1.08 0.48 20.06
CA ARG A 157 1.23 1.61 20.99
C ARG A 157 0.13 1.64 22.04
N LYS A 158 -1.12 1.36 21.66
CA LYS A 158 -2.25 1.29 22.61
C LYS A 158 -2.05 0.17 23.63
N LEU A 159 -1.73 -1.04 23.15
CA LEU A 159 -1.48 -2.19 24.00
C LEU A 159 -0.30 -1.94 24.94
N LYS A 160 0.79 -1.35 24.44
CA LYS A 160 1.94 -0.97 25.27
C LYS A 160 1.56 -0.01 26.41
N LYS A 161 0.74 1.02 26.11
CA LYS A 161 0.23 1.95 27.14
C LYS A 161 -0.66 1.22 28.15
N GLN A 162 -1.51 0.31 27.70
CA GLN A 162 -2.38 -0.48 28.57
C GLN A 162 -1.56 -1.38 29.50
N THR A 163 -0.54 -2.07 28.98
CA THR A 163 0.37 -2.89 29.78
C THR A 163 1.09 -2.05 30.82
N GLN A 164 1.68 -0.91 30.42
CA GLN A 164 2.36 -0.01 31.35
C GLN A 164 1.43 0.49 32.46
N SER A 165 0.18 0.83 32.13
CA SER A 165 -0.82 1.23 33.13
C SER A 165 -1.15 0.09 34.09
N LYS A 166 -1.26 -1.15 33.61
CA LYS A 166 -1.51 -2.33 34.44
C LYS A 166 -0.33 -2.62 35.35
N ASP A 167 0.90 -2.53 34.85
CA ASP A 167 2.12 -2.73 35.64
C ASP A 167 2.18 -1.75 36.82
N ILE A 168 1.89 -0.47 36.58
CA ILE A 168 1.80 0.56 37.63
C ILE A 168 0.70 0.21 38.64
N GLN A 169 -0.48 -0.22 38.18
CA GLN A 169 -1.59 -0.61 39.07
C GLN A 169 -1.23 -1.83 39.93
N HIS A 170 -0.58 -2.83 39.34
CA HIS A 170 -0.08 -4.00 40.06
C HIS A 170 0.98 -3.62 41.08
N GLU A 171 1.93 -2.75 40.72
CA GLU A 171 2.95 -2.25 41.65
C GLU A 171 2.31 -1.52 42.85
N HIS A 172 1.32 -0.66 42.62
CA HIS A 172 0.58 -0.01 43.70
C HIS A 172 -0.17 -1.01 44.59
N THR A 173 -0.75 -2.04 43.99
CA THR A 173 -1.47 -3.09 44.72
C THR A 173 -0.51 -3.92 45.59
N ILE A 174 0.64 -4.31 45.04
CA ILE A 174 1.70 -5.02 45.77
C ILE A 174 2.18 -4.15 46.95
N LYS A 175 2.50 -2.87 46.71
CA LYS A 175 2.91 -1.94 47.79
C LYS A 175 1.84 -1.80 48.87
N ARG A 176 0.55 -1.77 48.50
CA ARG A 176 -0.56 -1.72 49.46
C ARG A 176 -0.65 -3.00 50.28
N ILE A 177 -0.54 -4.17 49.65
CA ILE A 177 -0.56 -5.47 50.33
C ILE A 177 0.63 -5.58 51.28
N MET A 178 1.84 -5.21 50.85
CA MET A 178 3.03 -5.22 51.70
C MET A 178 2.84 -4.35 52.95
N ARG A 179 2.35 -3.11 52.79
CA ARG A 179 2.08 -2.22 53.94
C ARG A 179 1.01 -2.79 54.88
N ASN A 180 -0.04 -3.41 54.33
CA ASN A 180 -1.08 -4.03 55.14
C ASN A 180 -0.54 -5.25 55.90
N SER A 181 0.29 -6.07 55.26
CA SER A 181 0.97 -7.21 55.88
C SER A 181 1.84 -6.75 57.03
N GLN A 182 2.65 -5.70 56.82
CA GLN A 182 3.49 -5.11 57.87
C GLN A 182 2.66 -4.60 59.06
N LYS A 183 1.55 -3.90 58.80
CA LYS A 183 0.63 -3.48 59.87
C LYS A 183 0.02 -4.67 60.63
N LEU A 184 -0.35 -5.74 59.93
CA LEU A 184 -0.89 -6.94 60.55
C LEU A 184 0.17 -7.61 61.43
N GLU A 185 1.41 -7.69 60.96
CA GLU A 185 2.56 -8.22 61.69
C GLU A 185 2.85 -7.40 62.95
N GLU A 186 2.84 -6.07 62.85
CA GLU A 186 2.97 -5.17 64.02
C GLU A 186 1.83 -5.37 65.03
N GLN A 187 0.58 -5.52 64.57
CA GLN A 187 -0.56 -5.81 65.44
C GLN A 187 -0.43 -7.18 66.10
N LEU A 188 0.03 -8.19 65.35
CA LEU A 188 0.22 -9.54 65.85
C LEU A 188 1.32 -9.55 66.91
N GLN A 189 2.44 -8.88 66.67
CA GLN A 189 3.55 -8.75 67.63
C GLN A 189 3.11 -8.01 68.89
N LYS A 190 2.28 -6.95 68.77
CA LYS A 190 1.65 -6.30 69.92
C LYS A 190 0.72 -7.25 70.68
N SER A 191 -0.13 -8.00 69.99
CA SER A 191 -1.06 -8.94 70.63
C SER A 191 -0.36 -10.14 71.29
N ALA A 192 0.69 -10.69 70.65
CA ALA A 192 1.50 -11.78 71.17
C ALA A 192 2.37 -11.32 72.35
N GLY A 193 2.93 -10.10 72.31
CA GLY A 193 3.65 -9.48 73.42
C GLY A 193 2.74 -9.03 74.58
N THR A 194 1.44 -8.83 74.32
CA THR A 194 0.43 -8.43 75.30
C THR A 194 -0.50 -9.59 75.65
N PHE A 195 -0.02 -10.84 75.60
CA PHE A 195 -0.73 -11.96 76.21
C PHE A 195 -0.67 -11.81 77.74
N VAL A 196 -1.54 -10.96 78.28
CA VAL A 196 -1.90 -11.00 79.68
C VAL A 196 -2.84 -12.21 79.80
N SER A 197 -2.35 -13.30 80.40
CA SER A 197 -3.18 -14.50 80.57
C SER A 197 -4.50 -14.12 81.24
N LYS A 198 -5.60 -14.80 80.88
CA LYS A 198 -6.89 -14.61 81.54
C LYS A 198 -6.75 -14.68 83.07
N ASP A 199 -5.85 -15.53 83.55
CA ASP A 199 -5.53 -15.65 84.98
C ASP A 199 -4.92 -14.38 85.56
N LYS A 200 -4.00 -13.71 84.87
CA LYS A 200 -3.44 -12.43 85.35
C LYS A 200 -4.49 -11.32 85.41
N VAL A 201 -5.43 -11.28 84.46
CA VAL A 201 -6.54 -10.30 84.48
C VAL A 201 -7.52 -10.62 85.61
N LEU A 202 -7.87 -11.90 85.80
CA LEU A 202 -8.72 -12.32 86.93
C LEU A 202 -8.03 -12.03 88.26
N GLN A 203 -6.73 -12.28 88.36
CA GLN A 203 -5.95 -12.10 89.58
C GLN A 203 -5.80 -10.62 89.95
N THR A 204 -5.60 -9.72 88.97
CA THR A 204 -5.60 -8.26 89.25
C THR A 204 -6.98 -7.76 89.64
N MET A 205 -8.04 -8.29 89.03
CA MET A 205 -9.41 -7.94 89.41
C MET A 205 -9.75 -8.44 90.82
N GLN A 206 -9.36 -9.66 91.16
CA GLN A 206 -9.58 -10.28 92.47
C GLN A 206 -8.76 -9.58 93.57
N THR A 207 -7.48 -9.26 93.31
CA THR A 207 -6.65 -8.51 94.27
C THR A 207 -7.15 -7.08 94.48
N ASN A 208 -7.69 -6.42 93.45
CA ASN A 208 -8.35 -5.12 93.61
C ASN A 208 -9.63 -5.24 94.44
N HIS A 209 -10.44 -6.26 94.20
CA HIS A 209 -11.66 -6.51 94.98
C HIS A 209 -11.35 -6.83 96.45
N GLU A 210 -10.29 -7.62 96.72
CA GLU A 210 -9.83 -7.91 98.09
C GLU A 210 -9.31 -6.67 98.81
N LYS A 211 -8.59 -5.79 98.11
CA LYS A 211 -8.16 -4.47 98.64
C LYS A 211 -9.35 -3.58 98.97
N GLU A 212 -10.37 -3.58 98.13
CA GLU A 212 -11.59 -2.81 98.35
C GLU A 212 -12.39 -3.35 99.56
N LEU A 213 -12.55 -4.68 99.64
CA LEU A 213 -13.17 -5.35 100.79
C LEU A 213 -12.41 -5.11 102.10
N THR A 214 -11.07 -5.13 102.08
CA THR A 214 -10.26 -4.83 103.27
C THR A 214 -10.38 -3.37 103.68
N SER A 215 -10.42 -2.44 102.72
CA SER A 215 -10.72 -1.04 102.99
C SER A 215 -12.10 -0.86 103.64
N TYR A 216 -13.13 -1.54 103.14
CA TYR A 216 -14.48 -1.47 103.74
C TYR A 216 -14.51 -2.06 105.15
N LYS A 217 -13.89 -3.23 105.38
CA LYS A 217 -13.78 -3.82 106.73
C LYS A 217 -13.09 -2.88 107.70
N GLN A 218 -11.99 -2.24 107.29
CA GLN A 218 -11.25 -1.31 108.14
C GLN A 218 -12.08 -0.06 108.49
N THR A 219 -12.86 0.45 107.53
CA THR A 219 -13.81 1.54 107.78
C THR A 219 -14.90 1.14 108.76
N ILE A 220 -15.47 -0.06 108.62
CA ILE A 220 -16.49 -0.59 109.53
C ILE A 220 -15.93 -0.70 110.95
N CYS A 221 -14.74 -1.30 111.15
CA CYS A 221 -14.14 -1.41 112.47
C CYS A 221 -13.88 -0.02 113.11
N ARG A 222 -13.47 0.97 112.32
CA ARG A 222 -13.33 2.36 112.82
C ARG A 222 -14.66 2.96 113.26
N LEU A 223 -15.73 2.73 112.51
CA LEU A 223 -17.06 3.23 112.86
C LEU A 223 -17.60 2.53 114.12
N GLU A 224 -17.38 1.22 114.26
CA GLU A 224 -17.75 0.46 115.46
C GLU A 224 -17.00 0.92 116.71
N GLU A 225 -15.70 1.20 116.58
CA GLU A 225 -14.90 1.80 117.68
C GLU A 225 -15.42 3.19 118.04
N ASN A 226 -15.67 4.05 117.05
CA ASN A 226 -16.19 5.39 117.30
C ASN A 226 -17.56 5.35 118.00
N ASN A 227 -18.44 4.45 117.58
CA ASN A 227 -19.73 4.23 118.23
C ASN A 227 -19.58 3.73 119.67
N ARG A 228 -18.61 2.85 119.94
CA ARG A 228 -18.30 2.40 121.31
C ARG A 228 -17.83 3.57 122.18
N GLN A 229 -16.92 4.40 121.66
CA GLN A 229 -16.42 5.58 122.38
C GLN A 229 -17.54 6.58 122.68
N MET A 230 -18.42 6.87 121.71
CA MET A 230 -19.58 7.72 121.96
C MET A 230 -20.53 7.13 123.02
N LEU A 231 -20.76 5.82 123.00
CA LEU A 231 -21.59 5.16 124.02
C LEU A 231 -20.96 5.26 125.41
N GLU A 232 -19.64 5.14 125.50
CA GLU A 232 -18.87 5.31 126.73
C GLU A 232 -18.95 6.75 127.25
N GLU A 233 -18.73 7.75 126.38
CA GLU A 233 -18.93 9.18 126.72
C GLU A 233 -20.37 9.48 127.15
N ILE A 234 -21.38 8.94 126.47
CA ILE A 234 -22.79 9.08 126.87
C ILE A 234 -23.01 8.49 128.27
N ASN A 235 -22.37 7.36 128.58
CA ASN A 235 -22.49 6.71 129.87
C ASN A 235 -21.79 7.51 130.98
N ASP A 236 -20.61 8.05 130.71
CA ASP A 236 -19.87 8.92 131.64
C ASP A 236 -20.62 10.24 131.89
N LEU A 237 -21.19 10.84 130.85
CA LEU A 237 -22.05 12.02 130.97
C LEU A 237 -23.32 11.71 131.77
N LYS A 238 -23.91 10.52 131.58
CA LYS A 238 -25.05 10.07 132.41
C LYS A 238 -24.66 9.94 133.87
N GLN A 239 -23.53 9.29 134.19
CA GLN A 239 -23.04 9.21 135.57
C GLN A 239 -22.74 10.59 136.14
N THR A 240 -22.16 11.49 135.35
CA THR A 240 -21.88 12.87 135.78
C THR A 240 -23.17 13.65 136.05
N LEU A 241 -24.19 13.50 135.19
CA LEU A 241 -25.51 14.08 135.41
C LEU A 241 -26.20 13.47 136.64
N GLU A 242 -26.02 12.18 136.90
CA GLU A 242 -26.57 11.50 138.07
C GLU A 242 -25.87 11.94 139.37
N LEU A 243 -24.56 12.16 139.32
CA LEU A 243 -23.78 12.79 140.41
C LEU A 243 -24.16 14.26 140.60
N TYR A 244 -24.39 15.02 139.51
CA TYR A 244 -24.87 16.40 139.60
C TYR A 244 -26.29 16.48 140.15
N LYS A 245 -27.17 15.54 139.77
CA LYS A 245 -28.51 15.38 140.33
C LYS A 245 -28.45 15.04 141.82
N SER A 246 -27.61 14.08 142.22
CA SER A 246 -27.38 13.75 143.63
C SER A 246 -26.75 14.92 144.40
N GLY A 247 -25.90 15.72 143.76
CA GLY A 247 -25.32 16.94 144.32
C GLY A 247 -26.34 18.08 144.43
N MET A 248 -27.27 18.19 143.49
CA MET A 248 -28.41 19.10 143.57
C MET A 248 -29.38 18.69 144.67
N ASP A 249 -29.67 17.40 144.83
CA ASP A 249 -30.52 16.87 145.89
C ASP A 249 -29.90 17.16 147.28
N LEU A 250 -28.57 17.02 147.42
CA LEU A 250 -27.81 17.41 148.61
C LEU A 250 -27.74 18.94 148.81
N HIS A 251 -27.71 19.75 147.74
CA HIS A 251 -27.76 21.20 147.83
C HIS A 251 -29.17 21.71 148.20
N ILE A 252 -30.23 21.02 147.75
CA ILE A 252 -31.61 21.27 148.17
C ILE A 252 -31.77 20.94 149.67
N GLU A 253 -31.16 19.86 150.16
CA GLU A 253 -31.11 19.53 151.59
C GLU A 253 -30.28 20.54 152.43
N ALA A 254 -29.17 21.06 151.89
CA ALA A 254 -28.28 21.97 152.60
C ALA A 254 -28.71 23.46 152.58
N SER A 255 -29.61 23.87 151.68
CA SER A 255 -29.98 25.28 151.48
C SER A 255 -31.32 25.71 152.06
N GLY A 256 -32.04 24.84 152.77
CA GLY A 256 -33.08 25.27 153.74
C GLY A 256 -34.19 26.15 153.16
N TRP A 257 -34.76 25.79 152.00
CA TRP A 257 -36.04 26.33 151.55
C TRP A 257 -37.07 25.20 151.54
N THR A 258 -37.89 25.16 152.58
CA THR A 258 -39.18 24.49 152.55
C THR A 258 -40.18 25.37 151.80
N ASN A 259 -41.00 24.77 150.95
CA ASN A 259 -42.42 25.10 150.91
C ASN A 259 -43.23 23.91 150.42
N THR A 260 -44.35 23.77 151.10
CA THR A 260 -45.40 22.75 151.06
C THR A 260 -46.39 22.93 149.91
N ASP A 261 -47.05 21.82 149.57
CA ASP A 261 -48.42 21.65 149.05
C ASP A 261 -48.78 22.15 147.63
N THR A 262 -48.87 21.23 146.66
CA THR A 262 -50.12 20.52 146.28
C THR A 262 -49.81 19.28 145.44
#